data_AF-A0A955B780-F1
#
_entry.id   AF-A0A955B780-F1
#
_cell.length_a   1.000
_cell.length_b   1.000
_cell.length_c   1.000
_cell.angle_alpha   90.00
_cell.angle_beta   90.00
_cell.angle_gamma   90.00
#
_symmetry.space_group_name_H-M   'P 1'
#
loop_
_entity.id
_entity.type
_entity.pdbx_description
1 polymer ?
#
loop_
_entity_poly.entity_id
_entity_poly.type
_entity_poly.pdbx_seq_one_letter_code
_entity_poly.pdbx_strand_id
1 'polypeptide(L)'
;MIFQQLQRQRFLKRFPGPYDYRRSSDGVDETFNVNCMNNGRYIISTYFWDAEQLREMITNVVTSALNRMAGWHDLVPHSFSVHFEEFQQLYPGPYSVRHDCCPGRGEFEDVYCTTTNESVIQSYGTDGETRLIAKHIAAALNQLPEHEFV
;
A
#
# COMPACT_ATOMS: atom_id res chain seq x y z
N MET A 1 16.76 11.77 8.88
CA MET A 1 16.80 11.83 7.40
C MET A 1 17.59 10.68 6.75
N ILE A 2 18.83 10.38 7.14
CA ILE A 2 19.66 9.33 6.50
C ILE A 2 19.01 7.92 6.51
N PHE A 3 18.42 7.51 7.63
CA PHE A 3 17.80 6.17 7.75
C PHE A 3 16.64 5.96 6.78
N GLN A 4 15.77 6.97 6.59
CA GLN A 4 14.64 6.89 5.66
C GLN A 4 15.10 6.79 4.21
N GLN A 5 16.14 7.54 3.81
CA GLN A 5 16.74 7.41 2.47
C GLN A 5 17.32 6.02 2.24
N LEU A 6 18.00 5.44 3.22
CA LEU A 6 18.57 4.09 3.10
C LEU A 6 17.48 3.01 2.99
N GLN A 7 16.39 3.10 3.76
CA GLN A 7 15.26 2.19 3.61
C GLN A 7 14.62 2.34 2.22
N ARG A 8 14.51 3.58 1.71
CA ARG A 8 14.01 3.84 0.36
C ARG A 8 14.86 3.24 -0.73
N GLN A 9 16.18 3.40 -0.64
CA GLN A 9 17.10 2.76 -1.58
C GLN A 9 17.01 1.23 -1.52
N ARG A 10 16.88 0.64 -0.32
CA ARG A 10 16.72 -0.81 -0.15
C ARG A 10 15.44 -1.32 -0.79
N PHE A 11 14.32 -0.65 -0.55
CA PHE A 11 13.04 -0.99 -1.16
C PHE A 11 13.11 -0.87 -2.68
N LEU A 12 13.52 0.28 -3.22
CA LEU A 12 13.57 0.51 -4.67
C LEU A 12 14.59 -0.38 -5.39
N LYS A 13 15.65 -0.81 -4.72
CA LYS A 13 16.58 -1.82 -5.27
C LYS A 13 15.89 -3.18 -5.44
N ARG A 14 14.98 -3.54 -4.53
CA ARG A 14 14.25 -4.82 -4.55
C ARG A 14 12.98 -4.76 -5.40
N PHE A 15 12.28 -3.64 -5.36
CA PHE A 15 11.04 -3.34 -6.07
C PHE A 15 11.21 -1.99 -6.78
N PRO A 16 11.78 -1.96 -7.98
CA PRO A 16 12.05 -0.71 -8.70
C PRO A 16 10.78 0.00 -9.23
N GLY A 17 9.63 -0.64 -9.16
CA GLY A 17 8.44 -0.24 -9.91
C GLY A 17 8.62 -0.47 -11.41
N PRO A 18 7.70 0.00 -12.26
CA PRO A 18 6.41 0.53 -11.87
C PRO A 18 5.55 -0.55 -11.20
N TYR A 19 4.55 -0.12 -10.45
CA TYR A 19 3.65 -0.98 -9.71
C TYR A 19 2.29 -0.99 -10.38
N ASP A 20 1.70 -2.17 -10.44
CA ASP A 20 0.36 -2.41 -10.98
C ASP A 20 -0.42 -3.27 -9.98
N TYR A 21 -1.73 -3.08 -9.89
CA TYR A 21 -2.59 -3.96 -9.11
C TYR A 21 -3.56 -4.69 -10.02
N ARG A 22 -3.85 -5.95 -9.69
CA ARG A 22 -4.75 -6.79 -10.46
C ARG A 22 -5.67 -7.56 -9.52
N ARG A 23 -6.92 -7.72 -9.94
CA ARG A 23 -7.83 -8.69 -9.34
C ARG A 23 -7.26 -10.10 -9.53
N SER A 24 -7.31 -10.90 -8.48
CA SER A 24 -6.80 -12.26 -8.42
C SER A 24 -7.66 -13.08 -7.46
N SER A 25 -7.38 -14.37 -7.39
CA SER A 25 -7.84 -15.23 -6.31
C SER A 25 -6.70 -16.18 -5.92
N ASP A 26 -6.62 -16.55 -4.65
CA ASP A 26 -5.72 -17.61 -4.17
C ASP A 26 -6.37 -19.01 -4.21
N GLY A 27 -7.57 -19.10 -4.79
CA GLY A 27 -8.39 -20.31 -4.85
C GLY A 27 -9.38 -20.47 -3.70
N VAL A 28 -9.27 -19.64 -2.65
CA VAL A 28 -10.20 -19.60 -1.52
C VAL A 28 -10.85 -18.22 -1.43
N ASP A 29 -10.04 -17.18 -1.49
CA ASP A 29 -10.44 -15.79 -1.36
C ASP A 29 -10.16 -15.00 -2.65
N GLU A 30 -10.94 -13.94 -2.86
CA GLU A 30 -10.66 -12.95 -3.91
C GLU A 30 -9.78 -11.83 -3.36
N THR A 31 -8.83 -11.39 -4.19
CA THR A 31 -7.80 -10.43 -3.77
C THR A 31 -7.47 -9.40 -4.83
N PHE A 32 -7.00 -8.23 -4.38
CA PHE A 32 -6.26 -7.30 -5.23
C PHE A 32 -4.77 -7.39 -4.91
N ASN A 33 -3.99 -7.85 -5.87
CA ASN A 33 -2.56 -8.06 -5.72
C ASN A 33 -1.77 -6.91 -6.34
N VAL A 34 -0.90 -6.28 -5.56
CA VAL A 34 0.06 -5.28 -6.05
C VAL A 34 1.38 -5.97 -6.37
N ASN A 35 1.87 -5.75 -7.59
CA ASN A 35 3.11 -6.35 -8.09
C ASN A 35 4.04 -5.29 -8.68
N CYS A 36 5.34 -5.50 -8.55
CA CYS A 36 6.36 -4.74 -9.25
C CYS A 36 6.53 -5.29 -10.67
N MET A 37 6.12 -4.52 -11.68
CA MET A 37 6.07 -4.98 -13.08
C MET A 37 7.46 -5.33 -13.63
N ASN A 38 8.50 -4.56 -13.29
CA ASN A 38 9.84 -4.76 -13.86
C ASN A 38 10.49 -6.11 -13.48
N ASN A 39 10.10 -6.72 -12.36
CA ASN A 39 10.69 -7.98 -11.92
C ASN A 39 9.65 -9.03 -11.49
N GLY A 40 8.36 -8.76 -11.74
CA GLY A 40 7.24 -9.64 -11.40
C GLY A 40 7.08 -9.94 -9.92
N ARG A 41 7.78 -9.22 -9.02
CA ARG A 41 7.73 -9.53 -7.60
C ARG A 41 6.44 -9.01 -6.97
N TYR A 42 5.84 -9.88 -6.18
CA TYR A 42 4.70 -9.56 -5.34
C TYR A 42 5.08 -8.58 -4.21
N ILE A 43 4.17 -7.65 -3.90
CA ILE A 43 4.33 -6.67 -2.83
C ILE A 43 3.30 -6.94 -1.72
N ILE A 44 2.01 -6.87 -2.05
CA ILE A 44 0.91 -7.06 -1.09
C ILE A 44 -0.33 -7.61 -1.80
N SER A 45 -1.23 -8.19 -1.02
CA SER A 45 -2.53 -8.72 -1.40
C SER A 45 -3.55 -8.16 -0.44
N THR A 46 -4.61 -7.59 -0.99
CA THR A 46 -5.75 -7.10 -0.22
C THR A 46 -6.93 -8.03 -0.48
N TYR A 47 -7.31 -8.81 0.52
CA TYR A 47 -8.49 -9.67 0.45
C TYR A 47 -9.77 -8.84 0.45
N PHE A 48 -10.71 -9.18 -0.43
CA PHE A 48 -12.04 -8.60 -0.42
C PHE A 48 -13.09 -9.70 -0.41
N TRP A 49 -13.89 -9.74 0.66
CA TRP A 49 -15.08 -10.57 0.76
C TRP A 49 -16.28 -9.73 0.30
N ASP A 50 -16.89 -8.98 1.22
CA ASP A 50 -18.06 -8.14 0.92
C ASP A 50 -17.71 -6.67 0.61
N ALA A 51 -16.42 -6.32 0.58
CA ALA A 51 -15.95 -4.93 0.51
C ALA A 51 -15.08 -4.66 -0.72
N GLU A 52 -15.43 -5.24 -1.88
CA GLU A 52 -14.63 -5.14 -3.12
C GLU A 52 -14.26 -3.70 -3.48
N GLN A 53 -15.24 -2.80 -3.58
CA GLN A 53 -15.01 -1.41 -3.99
C GLN A 53 -14.06 -0.67 -3.04
N LEU A 54 -14.26 -0.81 -1.72
CA LEU A 54 -13.39 -0.22 -0.71
C LEU A 54 -11.96 -0.77 -0.82
N ARG A 55 -11.81 -2.09 -1.01
CA ARG A 55 -10.48 -2.71 -1.12
C ARG A 55 -9.79 -2.37 -2.43
N GLU A 56 -10.54 -2.23 -3.51
CA GLU A 56 -10.01 -1.76 -4.79
C GLU A 56 -9.51 -0.32 -4.66
N MET A 57 -10.32 0.57 -4.10
CA MET A 57 -9.96 1.97 -3.86
C MET A 57 -8.67 2.08 -3.04
N ILE A 58 -8.59 1.39 -1.89
CA ILE A 58 -7.38 1.37 -1.05
C ILE A 58 -6.18 0.88 -1.86
N THR A 59 -6.33 -0.23 -2.59
CA THR A 59 -5.23 -0.83 -3.35
C THR A 59 -4.76 0.11 -4.47
N ASN A 60 -5.70 0.75 -5.19
CA ASN A 60 -5.42 1.74 -6.22
C ASN A 60 -4.63 2.94 -5.66
N VAL A 61 -5.04 3.46 -4.49
CA VAL A 61 -4.36 4.57 -3.83
C VAL A 61 -2.95 4.17 -3.39
N VAL A 62 -2.79 3.01 -2.78
CA VAL A 62 -1.48 2.48 -2.37
C VAL A 62 -0.55 2.29 -3.57
N THR A 63 -1.02 1.66 -4.65
CA THR A 63 -0.23 1.47 -5.87
C THR A 63 0.21 2.80 -6.48
N SER A 64 -0.70 3.77 -6.54
CA SER A 64 -0.40 5.11 -7.06
C SER A 64 0.58 5.88 -6.17
N ALA A 65 0.46 5.77 -4.85
CA ALA A 65 1.41 6.35 -3.90
C ALA A 65 2.82 5.77 -4.08
N LEU A 66 2.92 4.45 -4.24
CA LEU A 66 4.18 3.77 -4.52
C LEU A 66 4.79 4.23 -5.85
N ASN A 67 3.98 4.34 -6.91
CA ASN A 67 4.43 4.81 -8.23
C ASN A 67 4.97 6.25 -8.14
N ARG A 68 4.24 7.17 -7.49
CA ARG A 68 4.70 8.54 -7.25
C ARG A 68 6.03 8.59 -6.48
N MET A 69 6.14 7.84 -5.38
CA MET A 69 7.41 7.81 -4.62
C MET A 69 8.57 7.24 -5.45
N ALA A 70 8.31 6.29 -6.34
CA ALA A 70 9.34 5.71 -7.21
C ALA A 70 9.67 6.59 -8.43
N GLY A 71 8.96 7.69 -8.67
CA GLY A 71 9.17 8.60 -9.80
C GLY A 71 8.36 8.25 -11.05
N TRP A 72 7.41 7.31 -10.95
CA TRP A 72 6.52 6.88 -12.05
C TRP A 72 5.21 7.69 -12.05
N HIS A 73 5.31 9.01 -12.10
CA HIS A 73 4.15 9.92 -11.98
C HIS A 73 3.10 9.74 -13.10
N ASP A 74 3.56 9.41 -14.30
CA ASP A 74 2.68 9.27 -15.50
C ASP A 74 1.83 7.99 -15.48
N LEU A 75 2.08 7.07 -14.55
CA LEU A 75 1.36 5.80 -14.44
C LEU A 75 0.26 5.81 -13.36
N VAL A 76 -0.03 6.98 -12.78
CA VAL A 76 -1.16 7.17 -11.87
C VAL A 76 -2.44 7.25 -12.71
N PRO A 77 -3.41 6.32 -12.54
CA PRO A 77 -4.65 6.32 -13.33
C PRO A 77 -5.43 7.63 -13.16
N HIS A 78 -6.20 8.03 -14.18
CA HIS A 78 -7.08 9.21 -14.07
C HIS A 78 -8.15 9.06 -12.97
N SER A 79 -8.55 7.82 -12.66
CA SER A 79 -9.47 7.54 -11.55
C SER A 79 -8.87 7.74 -10.17
N PHE A 80 -7.55 7.95 -10.07
CA PHE A 80 -6.86 8.15 -8.80
C PHE A 80 -7.43 9.33 -8.02
N SER A 81 -7.71 10.47 -8.66
CA SER A 81 -8.22 11.66 -7.94
C SER A 81 -9.52 11.38 -7.20
N VAL A 82 -10.48 10.70 -7.85
CA VAL A 82 -11.77 10.33 -7.24
C VAL A 82 -11.56 9.36 -6.07
N HIS A 83 -10.77 8.31 -6.28
CA HIS A 83 -10.47 7.34 -5.23
C HIS A 83 -9.66 7.95 -4.07
N PHE A 84 -8.81 8.95 -4.35
CA PHE A 84 -8.01 9.60 -3.33
C PHE A 84 -8.84 10.50 -2.43
N GLU A 85 -9.81 11.25 -2.97
CA GLU A 85 -10.73 12.05 -2.16
C GLU A 85 -11.54 11.18 -1.20
N GLU A 86 -12.15 10.10 -1.69
CA GLU A 86 -12.91 9.16 -0.85
C GLU A 86 -12.00 8.48 0.17
N PHE A 87 -10.80 8.07 -0.25
CA PHE A 87 -9.80 7.50 0.65
C PHE A 87 -9.40 8.46 1.76
N GLN A 88 -9.19 9.75 1.47
CA GLN A 88 -8.83 10.75 2.49
C GLN A 88 -9.97 11.03 3.47
N GLN A 89 -11.23 10.90 3.06
CA GLN A 89 -12.37 11.03 3.98
C GLN A 89 -12.39 9.89 5.01
N LEU A 90 -12.05 8.67 4.60
CA LEU A 90 -12.00 7.49 5.48
C LEU A 90 -10.70 7.43 6.29
N TYR A 91 -9.59 7.82 5.67
CA TYR A 91 -8.24 7.72 6.20
C TYR A 91 -7.52 9.06 5.97
N PRO A 92 -7.72 10.08 6.81
CA PRO A 92 -7.11 11.39 6.61
C PRO A 92 -5.58 11.42 6.82
N GLY A 93 -4.98 10.32 7.26
CA GLY A 93 -3.59 10.28 7.70
C GLY A 93 -3.36 11.03 9.04
N PRO A 94 -2.11 11.19 9.49
CA PRO A 94 -0.92 10.56 8.92
C PRO A 94 -0.94 9.04 9.09
N TYR A 95 -0.06 8.35 8.37
CA TYR A 95 0.00 6.89 8.35
C TYR A 95 1.23 6.38 9.08
N SER A 96 1.06 5.30 9.83
CA SER A 96 2.15 4.64 10.56
C SER A 96 2.05 3.12 10.41
N VAL A 97 3.08 2.42 10.91
CA VAL A 97 3.12 0.95 10.92
C VAL A 97 3.12 0.47 12.36
N ARG A 98 2.28 -0.50 12.67
CA ARG A 98 2.36 -1.28 13.90
C ARG A 98 2.48 -2.76 13.58
N HIS A 99 3.18 -3.49 14.43
CA HIS A 99 3.24 -4.93 14.38
C HIS A 99 2.16 -5.50 15.30
N ASP A 100 1.41 -6.49 14.81
CA ASP A 100 0.34 -7.14 15.56
C ASP A 100 0.30 -8.64 15.23
N CYS A 101 -0.39 -9.41 16.06
CA CYS A 101 -0.50 -10.86 15.93
C CYS A 101 -1.94 -11.30 16.19
N CYS A 102 -2.54 -11.98 15.22
CA CYS A 102 -3.88 -12.53 15.35
C CYS A 102 -3.80 -14.05 15.51
N PRO A 103 -4.38 -14.62 16.59
CA PRO A 103 -4.47 -16.07 16.75
C PRO A 103 -5.12 -16.73 15.52
N GLY A 104 -4.40 -17.65 14.88
CA GLY A 104 -4.86 -18.36 13.68
C GLY A 104 -4.51 -17.69 12.34
N ARG A 105 -4.14 -16.40 12.31
CA ARG A 105 -3.62 -15.71 11.10
C ARG A 105 -2.12 -15.42 11.15
N GLY A 106 -1.54 -15.46 12.35
CA GLY A 106 -0.11 -15.19 12.57
C GLY A 106 0.20 -13.70 12.73
N GLU A 107 1.48 -13.39 12.60
CA GLU A 107 2.00 -12.03 12.69
C GLU A 107 1.79 -11.25 11.38
N PHE A 108 1.53 -9.96 11.50
CA PHE A 108 1.40 -9.05 10.37
C PHE A 108 1.89 -7.65 10.73
N GLU A 109 2.22 -6.87 9.70
CA GLU A 109 2.52 -5.45 9.81
C GLU A 109 1.31 -4.68 9.28
N ASP A 110 0.72 -3.86 10.14
CA ASP A 110 -0.49 -3.09 9.88
C ASP A 110 -0.12 -1.63 9.55
N VAL A 111 -0.47 -1.19 8.34
CA VAL A 111 -0.43 0.22 7.97
C VAL A 111 -1.76 0.83 8.40
N TYR A 112 -1.72 1.75 9.36
CA TYR A 112 -2.93 2.34 9.93
C TYR A 112 -2.90 3.86 9.85
N CYS A 113 -4.09 4.46 9.78
CA CYS A 113 -4.28 5.90 9.91
C CYS A 113 -4.23 6.28 11.39
N THR A 114 -3.33 7.17 11.80
CA THR A 114 -3.18 7.53 13.22
C THR A 114 -4.33 8.39 13.73
N THR A 115 -5.04 9.09 12.85
CA THR A 115 -6.18 9.95 13.22
C THR A 115 -7.42 9.15 13.56
N THR A 116 -7.74 8.11 12.77
CA THR A 116 -8.89 7.24 13.00
C THR A 116 -8.54 5.97 13.79
N ASN A 117 -7.25 5.64 13.89
CA ASN A 117 -6.73 4.37 14.40
C ASN A 117 -7.20 3.13 13.60
N GLU A 118 -7.72 3.35 12.39
CA GLU A 118 -8.21 2.31 11.49
C GLU A 118 -7.08 1.73 10.62
N SER A 119 -7.16 0.42 10.35
CA SER A 119 -6.25 -0.28 9.45
C SER A 119 -6.57 0.08 7.99
N VAL A 120 -5.54 0.51 7.26
CA VAL A 120 -5.63 0.75 5.82
C VAL A 120 -5.33 -0.55 5.09
N ILE A 121 -4.17 -1.14 5.35
CA ILE A 121 -3.72 -2.37 4.70
C ILE A 121 -2.82 -3.18 5.63
N GLN A 122 -2.92 -4.50 5.51
CA GLN A 122 -2.15 -5.45 6.30
C GLN A 122 -1.20 -6.23 5.40
N SER A 123 0.06 -6.32 5.80
CA SER A 123 1.06 -7.17 5.16
C SER A 123 1.33 -8.36 6.06
N TYR A 124 0.98 -9.56 5.59
CA TYR A 124 1.17 -10.81 6.33
C TYR A 124 2.56 -11.37 6.10
N GLY A 125 3.20 -11.84 7.18
CA GLY A 125 4.53 -12.43 7.15
C GLY A 125 5.38 -12.00 8.34
N THR A 126 6.33 -12.85 8.72
CA THR A 126 7.22 -12.63 9.87
C THR A 126 8.59 -12.09 9.47
N ASP A 127 8.82 -11.86 8.18
CA ASP A 127 10.15 -11.57 7.65
C ASP A 127 10.45 -10.06 7.58
N GLY A 128 11.74 -9.75 7.41
CA GLY A 128 12.19 -8.36 7.26
C GLY A 128 11.66 -7.68 6.00
N GLU A 129 11.16 -8.45 5.03
CA GLU A 129 10.58 -7.95 3.78
C GLU A 129 9.19 -7.39 4.00
N THR A 130 8.34 -8.10 4.73
CA THR A 130 7.00 -7.66 5.14
C THR A 130 7.06 -6.30 5.84
N ARG A 131 7.98 -6.16 6.80
CA ARG A 131 8.23 -4.90 7.51
C ARG A 131 8.77 -3.78 6.63
N LEU A 132 9.65 -4.12 5.68
CA LEU A 132 10.16 -3.15 4.71
C LEU A 132 9.02 -2.62 3.83
N ILE A 133 8.16 -3.51 3.33
CA ILE A 133 7.00 -3.18 2.49
C ILE A 133 6.02 -2.28 3.24
N ALA A 134 5.56 -2.67 4.43
CA ALA A 134 4.60 -1.88 5.21
C ALA A 134 5.11 -0.47 5.51
N LYS A 135 6.38 -0.34 5.92
CA LYS A 135 7.01 0.97 6.16
C LYS A 135 7.10 1.82 4.91
N HIS A 136 7.33 1.19 3.76
CA HIS A 136 7.36 1.87 2.48
C HIS A 136 6.00 2.36 2.03
N ILE A 137 4.95 1.56 2.22
CA ILE A 137 3.57 1.96 1.94
C ILE A 137 3.18 3.16 2.81
N ALA A 138 3.40 3.09 4.13
CA ALA A 138 3.10 4.21 5.03
C ALA A 138 3.87 5.49 4.61
N ALA A 139 5.15 5.37 4.26
CA ALA A 139 5.94 6.49 3.77
C ALA A 139 5.44 7.04 2.41
N ALA A 140 4.82 6.21 1.57
CA ALA A 140 4.25 6.59 0.28
C ALA A 140 2.99 7.41 0.47
N LEU A 141 2.08 6.92 1.30
CA LEU A 141 0.82 7.58 1.61
C LEU A 141 1.07 8.96 2.27
N ASN A 142 2.04 9.07 3.17
CA ASN A 142 2.42 10.35 3.78
C ASN A 142 3.09 11.35 2.83
N GLN A 143 3.47 10.94 1.62
CA GLN A 143 4.02 11.84 0.58
C GLN A 143 2.96 12.28 -0.44
N LEU A 144 1.74 11.75 -0.34
CA LEU A 144 0.65 12.21 -1.20
C LEU A 144 0.26 13.64 -0.79
N PRO A 145 0.25 14.59 -1.74
CA PRO A 145 -0.09 15.97 -1.46
C PRO A 145 -1.57 16.12 -1.12
N GLU A 146 -1.88 16.93 -0.09
CA GLU A 146 -3.26 17.16 0.36
C GLU A 146 -4.14 17.91 -0.65
N HIS A 147 -3.54 18.57 -1.66
CA HIS A 147 -4.24 19.57 -2.49
C HIS A 147 -3.89 19.55 -4.00
N GLU A 148 -3.29 18.48 -4.54
CA GLU A 148 -2.75 18.51 -5.91
C GLU A 148 -3.75 18.11 -7.02
N PHE A 149 -5.03 17.91 -6.69
CA PHE A 149 -6.01 17.29 -7.61
C PHE A 149 -7.32 18.08 -7.82
N VAL A 150 -7.34 19.38 -7.49
CA VAL A 150 -8.45 20.30 -7.80
C VAL A 150 -8.35 20.80 -9.23
#